data_AF-A0A9E4CBV1-F1
#
_entry.id   AF-A0A9E4CBV1-F1
#
_cell.length_a   1.000
_cell.length_b   1.000
_cell.length_c   1.000
_cell.angle_alpha   90.00
_cell.angle_beta   90.00
_cell.angle_gamma   90.00
#
_symmetry.space_group_name_H-M   'P 1'
#
loop_
_entity.id
_entity.type
_entity.pdbx_description
1 polymer ?
#
loop_
_entity_poly.entity_id
_entity_poly.type
_entity_poly.pdbx_seq_one_letter_code
_entity_poly.pdbx_strand_id
1 'polypeptide(L)'
;MMETIEYEAWWQLHVRVAKGETLTNEELRLYNAGLEEQHTIDNDINAELIERLQQLRGELDALASENSTLHSQQEELDQKIVALESAYQDLTGEPLMSTSYATR
;
A
#
# COMPACT_ATOMS: atom_id res chain seq x y z
N MET A 1 25.02 9.38 -1.48
CA MET A 1 25.15 8.01 -2.01
C MET A 1 26.62 7.83 -2.35
N MET A 2 27.32 7.09 -1.49
CA MET A 2 28.74 6.82 -1.59
C MET A 2 29.09 6.21 -2.95
N GLU A 3 30.17 6.67 -3.58
CA GLU A 3 30.60 6.12 -4.86
C GLU A 3 31.08 4.67 -4.70
N THR A 4 31.02 3.85 -5.75
CA THR A 4 31.32 2.40 -5.69
C THR A 4 32.70 2.10 -5.09
N ILE A 5 33.69 2.97 -5.34
CA ILE A 5 35.06 2.84 -4.81
C ILE A 5 35.09 3.15 -3.30
N GLU A 6 34.35 4.16 -2.86
CA GLU A 6 34.23 4.56 -1.46
C GLU A 6 33.43 3.51 -0.66
N TYR A 7 32.37 2.95 -1.27
CA TYR A 7 31.59 1.84 -0.74
C TYR A 7 32.44 0.60 -0.48
N GLU A 8 33.26 0.18 -1.45
CA GLU A 8 34.14 -0.98 -1.28
C GLU A 8 35.14 -0.75 -0.14
N ALA A 9 35.75 0.44 -0.06
CA ALA A 9 36.70 0.78 1.00
C ALA A 9 36.04 0.75 2.40
N TRP A 10 34.85 1.34 2.54
CA TRP A 10 34.08 1.31 3.78
C TRP A 10 33.63 -0.12 4.14
N TRP A 11 33.22 -0.92 3.17
CA TRP A 11 32.82 -2.31 3.38
C TRP A 11 33.97 -3.15 3.93
N GLN A 12 35.19 -2.96 3.43
CA GLN A 12 36.36 -3.63 3.97
C GLN A 12 36.62 -3.25 5.44
N LEU A 13 36.42 -1.98 5.81
CA LEU A 13 36.49 -1.55 7.21
C LEU A 13 35.38 -2.20 8.05
N HIS A 14 34.16 -2.29 7.53
CA HIS A 14 33.04 -2.93 8.19
C HIS A 14 33.30 -4.41 8.49
N VAL A 15 33.86 -5.15 7.53
CA VAL A 15 34.24 -6.56 7.73
C VAL A 15 35.31 -6.71 8.81
N ARG A 16 36.29 -5.80 8.86
CA ARG A 16 37.34 -5.82 9.90
C ARG A 16 36.78 -5.54 11.29
N VAL A 17 35.89 -4.55 11.42
CA VAL A 17 35.18 -4.26 12.68
C VAL A 17 34.33 -5.46 13.12
N ALA A 18 33.61 -6.11 12.21
CA ALA A 18 32.82 -7.31 12.51
C ALA A 18 33.66 -8.50 12.99
N LYS A 19 34.93 -8.57 12.57
CA LYS A 19 35.92 -9.55 13.06
C LYS A 19 36.57 -9.15 14.38
N GLY A 20 36.26 -7.98 14.93
CA GLY A 20 36.83 -7.47 16.17
C GLY A 20 38.23 -6.85 16.01
N GLU A 21 38.65 -6.52 14.78
CA GLU A 21 39.92 -5.84 14.55
C GLU A 21 39.87 -4.37 14.99
N THR A 22 40.99 -3.86 15.49
CA THR A 22 41.12 -2.43 15.82
C THR A 22 41.46 -1.63 14.57
N LEU A 23 40.66 -0.61 14.29
CA LEU A 23 40.95 0.38 13.25
C LEU A 23 41.87 1.49 13.80
N THR A 24 42.68 2.07 12.92
CA THR A 24 43.39 3.33 13.20
C THR A 24 42.40 4.49 13.34
N ASN A 25 42.83 5.60 13.92
CA ASN A 25 41.95 6.78 14.08
C ASN A 25 41.39 7.31 12.76
N GLU A 26 42.17 7.25 11.68
CA GLU A 26 41.73 7.71 10.36
C GLU A 26 40.74 6.72 9.73
N GLU A 27 41.00 5.42 9.84
CA GLU A 27 40.06 4.37 9.41
C GLU A 27 38.75 4.44 10.20
N LEU A 28 38.81 4.71 11.50
CA LEU A 28 37.62 4.88 12.34
C LEU A 28 36.79 6.09 11.93
N ARG A 29 37.44 7.19 11.54
CA ARG A 29 36.76 8.39 11.02
C ARG A 29 36.00 8.09 9.72
N LEU A 30 36.65 7.40 8.79
CA LEU A 30 36.03 6.98 7.52
C LEU A 30 34.90 5.97 7.75
N TYR A 31 35.10 5.01 8.65
CA TYR A 31 34.08 4.03 9.01
C TYR A 31 32.83 4.68 9.61
N ASN A 32 33.01 5.62 10.56
CA ASN A 32 31.91 6.35 11.19
C ASN A 32 31.16 7.25 10.21
N ALA A 33 31.86 7.92 9.28
CA ALA A 33 31.22 8.73 8.24
C ALA A 33 30.31 7.88 7.34
N GLY A 34 30.76 6.68 6.93
CA GLY A 34 29.91 5.78 6.15
C GLY A 34 28.75 5.17 6.94
N LEU A 35 28.91 4.96 8.26
CA LEU A 35 27.78 4.57 9.13
C LEU A 35 26.71 5.68 9.21
N GLU A 36 27.13 6.94 9.30
CA GLU A 36 26.21 8.08 9.35
C GLU A 36 25.48 8.30 8.02
N GLU A 37 26.18 8.12 6.90
CA GLU A 37 25.56 8.14 5.57
C GLU A 37 24.55 6.98 5.42
N GLN A 38 24.92 5.75 5.79
CA GLN A 38 24.03 4.60 5.73
C GLN A 38 22.78 4.82 6.60
N HIS A 39 22.95 5.32 7.81
CA HIS A 39 21.83 5.62 8.71
C HIS A 39 20.90 6.70 8.13
N THR A 40 21.46 7.69 7.44
CA THR A 40 20.66 8.73 6.76
C THR A 40 19.85 8.12 5.62
N ILE A 41 20.49 7.32 4.76
CA ILE A 41 19.83 6.61 3.65
C ILE A 41 18.71 5.71 4.18
N ASP A 42 18.98 4.92 5.21
CA ASP A 42 17.99 4.03 5.81
C ASP A 42 16.79 4.81 6.37
N ASN A 43 17.03 5.97 7.00
CA ASN A 43 15.96 6.83 7.49
C ASN A 43 15.12 7.44 6.36
N ASP A 44 15.77 7.90 5.29
CA ASP A 44 15.07 8.48 4.13
C ASP A 44 14.19 7.43 3.44
N ILE A 45 14.72 6.22 3.21
CA ILE A 45 13.97 5.10 2.65
C ILE A 45 12.79 4.73 3.56
N ASN A 46 13.02 4.64 4.87
CA ASN A 46 11.95 4.33 5.82
C ASN A 46 10.88 5.42 5.84
N ALA A 47 11.25 6.69 5.75
CA ALA A 47 10.30 7.80 5.69
C ALA A 47 9.43 7.73 4.42
N GLU A 48 10.04 7.51 3.26
CA GLU A 48 9.32 7.36 1.99
C GLU A 48 8.37 6.14 2.01
N LEU A 49 8.82 5.01 2.56
CA LEU A 49 7.98 3.83 2.72
C LEU A 49 6.80 4.07 3.66
N ILE A 50 7.00 4.78 4.77
CA ILE A 50 5.93 5.14 5.70
C ILE A 50 4.92 6.06 5.01
N GLU A 51 5.38 7.07 4.28
CA GLU A 51 4.51 7.97 3.53
C GLU A 51 3.69 7.20 2.49
N ARG A 52 4.34 6.31 1.72
CA ARG A 52 3.66 5.49 0.72
C ARG A 52 2.62 4.56 1.34
N LEU A 53 2.91 3.97 2.50
CA LEU A 53 1.96 3.13 3.24
C LEU A 53 0.75 3.93 3.74
N GLN A 54 0.96 5.15 4.23
CA GLN A 54 -0.13 6.04 4.64
C GLN A 54 -1.02 6.41 3.45
N GLN A 55 -0.40 6.74 2.31
CA GLN A 55 -1.14 7.02 1.07
C GLN A 55 -1.99 5.82 0.64
N LEU A 56 -1.39 4.63 0.54
CA LEU A 56 -2.08 3.41 0.13
C LEU A 56 -3.24 3.07 1.07
N ARG A 57 -3.08 3.31 2.37
CA ARG A 57 -4.15 3.12 3.34
C ARG A 57 -5.29 4.11 3.15
N GLY A 58 -4.99 5.38 2.88
CA GLY A 58 -6.01 6.37 2.51
C GLY A 58 -6.77 5.99 1.23
N GLU A 59 -6.05 5.51 0.21
CA GLU A 59 -6.65 5.01 -1.04
C GLU A 59 -7.57 3.80 -0.78
N LEU A 60 -7.14 2.86 0.08
CA LEU A 60 -7.94 1.70 0.46
C LEU A 60 -9.21 2.09 1.22
N ASP A 61 -9.10 3.01 2.17
CA ASP A 61 -10.25 3.50 2.95
C ASP A 61 -11.26 4.21 2.03
N ALA A 62 -10.79 4.98 1.05
CA ALA A 62 -11.64 5.63 0.05
C ALA A 62 -12.38 4.61 -0.83
N LEU A 63 -11.66 3.61 -1.35
CA LEU A 63 -12.25 2.54 -2.16
C LEU A 63 -13.26 1.70 -1.36
N ALA A 64 -12.99 1.43 -0.08
CA ALA A 64 -13.91 0.72 0.80
C ALA A 64 -15.21 1.53 1.00
N SER A 65 -15.10 2.84 1.21
CA SER A 65 -16.26 3.73 1.34
C SER A 65 -17.07 3.79 0.04
N GLU A 66 -16.41 3.88 -1.11
CA GLU A 66 -17.06 3.87 -2.42
C GLU A 66 -17.81 2.55 -2.65
N ASN A 67 -17.15 1.42 -2.38
CA ASN A 67 -17.76 0.09 -2.49
C ASN A 67 -19.02 -0.05 -1.63
N SER A 68 -18.95 0.39 -0.35
CA SER A 68 -20.11 0.38 0.55
C SER A 68 -21.26 1.23 0.02
N THR A 69 -20.95 2.38 -0.59
CA THR A 69 -21.95 3.27 -1.17
C THR A 69 -22.61 2.63 -2.39
N LEU A 70 -21.82 2.06 -3.30
CA LEU A 70 -22.32 1.37 -4.48
C LEU A 70 -23.16 0.15 -4.12
N HIS A 71 -22.76 -0.61 -3.10
CA HIS A 71 -23.52 -1.74 -2.61
C HIS A 71 -24.88 -1.32 -2.06
N SER A 72 -24.93 -0.25 -1.26
CA SER A 72 -26.19 0.30 -0.74
C SER A 72 -27.11 0.78 -1.87
N GLN A 73 -26.55 1.43 -2.89
CA GLN A 73 -27.31 1.86 -4.08
C GLN A 73 -27.84 0.67 -4.88
N GLN A 74 -27.06 -0.40 -5.01
CA GLN A 74 -27.50 -1.62 -5.66
C GLN A 74 -28.69 -2.24 -4.92
N GLU A 75 -28.62 -2.37 -3.60
CA GLU A 75 -29.73 -2.90 -2.79
C GLU A 75 -31.00 -2.06 -2.93
N GLU A 76 -30.87 -0.73 -2.95
CA GLU A 76 -32.00 0.18 -3.16
C GLU A 76 -32.64 -0.01 -4.54
N LEU A 77 -31.82 -0.17 -5.58
CA LEU A 77 -32.29 -0.43 -6.94
C LEU A 77 -32.97 -1.79 -7.06
N ASP A 78 -32.41 -2.84 -6.45
CA ASP A 78 -33.00 -4.17 -6.45
C ASP A 78 -34.37 -4.17 -5.76
N GLN A 79 -34.51 -3.45 -4.63
CA GLN A 79 -35.81 -3.27 -3.98
C GLN A 79 -36.82 -2.52 -4.85
N LYS A 80 -36.38 -1.48 -5.57
CA LYS A 80 -37.22 -0.73 -6.52
C LYS A 80 -37.67 -1.61 -7.69
N ILE A 81 -36.78 -2.46 -8.22
CA ILE A 81 -37.11 -3.41 -9.28
C ILE A 81 -38.22 -4.35 -8.80
N VAL A 82 -38.05 -4.99 -7.65
CA VAL A 82 -39.05 -5.92 -7.08
C VAL A 82 -40.40 -5.22 -6.86
N ALA A 83 -40.39 -3.99 -6.33
CA ALA A 83 -41.61 -3.23 -6.11
C ALA A 83 -42.34 -2.90 -7.42
N LEU A 84 -41.60 -2.49 -8.46
CA LEU A 84 -42.16 -2.18 -9.77
C LEU A 84 -42.67 -3.43 -10.49
N GLU A 85 -41.93 -4.54 -10.43
CA GLU A 85 -42.34 -5.83 -10.99
C GLU A 85 -43.63 -6.33 -10.34
N SER A 86 -43.74 -6.21 -9.01
CA SER A 86 -44.96 -6.55 -8.27
C SER A 86 -46.14 -5.67 -8.68
N ALA A 87 -45.95 -4.34 -8.73
CA ALA A 87 -47.01 -3.40 -9.12
C ALA A 87 -47.46 -3.63 -10.57
N TYR A 88 -46.55 -4.01 -11.47
CA TYR A 88 -46.89 -4.38 -12.85
C TYR A 88 -47.74 -5.64 -12.89
N GLN A 89 -47.37 -6.68 -12.13
CA GLN A 89 -48.12 -7.92 -12.07
C GLN A 89 -49.52 -7.69 -11.51
N ASP A 90 -49.66 -6.88 -10.46
CA ASP A 90 -50.95 -6.52 -9.87
C ASP A 90 -51.86 -5.79 -10.87
N LEU A 91 -51.27 -4.94 -11.74
CA LEU A 91 -52.01 -4.16 -12.73
C LEU A 91 -52.42 -4.98 -13.96
N THR A 92 -51.55 -5.88 -14.42
CA THR A 92 -51.71 -6.57 -15.71
C THR A 92 -52.16 -8.02 -15.58
N GLY A 93 -51.99 -8.62 -14.40
CA GLY A 93 -52.20 -10.05 -14.16
C GLY A 93 -51.07 -10.93 -14.68
N GLU A 94 -50.06 -10.36 -15.34
CA GLU A 94 -48.94 -11.08 -15.95
C GLU A 94 -47.62 -10.74 -15.23
N PRO A 95 -46.79 -11.74 -14.86
CA PRO A 95 -45.49 -11.47 -14.27
C PRO A 95 -44.51 -10.92 -15.33
N LEU A 96 -43.71 -9.93 -14.95
CA LEU A 96 -42.51 -9.59 -15.72
C LEU A 96 -41.49 -10.72 -15.54
N MET A 97 -41.32 -11.57 -16.57
CA MET A 97 -40.24 -12.54 -16.61
C MET A 97 -38.90 -11.82 -16.78
N SER A 98 -38.33 -11.37 -15.66
CA SER A 98 -37.02 -10.75 -15.61
C SER A 98 -35.96 -11.85 -15.54
N THR A 99 -35.68 -12.52 -16.67
CA THR A 99 -34.71 -13.62 -16.76
C THR A 99 -33.24 -13.18 -16.62
N SER A 100 -32.93 -12.02 -16.02
CA SER A 100 -31.58 -11.48 -16.11
C SER A 100 -31.09 -10.71 -14.88
N TYR A 101 -31.27 -11.22 -13.66
CA TYR A 101 -30.45 -10.74 -12.52
C TYR A 101 -29.97 -11.84 -11.55
N ALA A 102 -30.40 -13.09 -11.73
CA ALA A 102 -30.10 -14.20 -10.80
C ALA A 102 -28.68 -14.83 -10.95
N THR A 103 -27.71 -14.13 -11.53
CA THR A 103 -26.30 -14.57 -11.45
C THR A 103 -25.44 -13.41 -10.98
N ARG A 104 -25.32 -13.25 -9.66
CA ARG A 104 -24.16 -12.64 -9.01
C ARG A 104 -23.96 -13.27 -7.64
#